data_AF-A0A0B7MJ68-F1
#
_entry.id   AF-A0A0B7MJ68-F1
#
_cell.length_a   1.000
_cell.length_b   1.000
_cell.length_c   1.000
_cell.angle_alpha   90.00
_cell.angle_beta   90.00
_cell.angle_gamma   90.00
#
_symmetry.space_group_name_H-M   'P 1'
#
loop_
_entity.id
_entity.type
_entity.pdbx_description
1 polymer ?
#
loop_
_entity_poly.entity_id
_entity_poly.type
_entity_poly.pdbx_seq_one_letter_code
_entity_poly.pdbx_strand_id
1 'polypeptide(L)'
;MTKKRGIGIASNLYGIGYGFNRPDHAAAYIEIGEDGTITLLTGCAEIGQGSSTILAQIAAEELGIDYESVRIITADTSVTPDAGPTTASRQAFVSGNAVKQAAQEVKKQINFYSSSRIAGRRR
;
A
#
# COMPACT_ATOMS: atom_id res chain seq x y z
N MET A 1 16.83 51.82 12.72
CA MET A 1 15.84 51.36 11.71
C MET A 1 14.83 50.45 12.39
N THR A 2 13.54 50.76 12.32
CA THR A 2 12.47 49.96 12.94
C THR A 2 12.17 48.72 12.09
N LYS A 3 12.18 47.52 12.68
CA LYS A 3 11.88 46.28 11.94
C LYS A 3 10.40 46.28 11.50
N LYS A 4 10.16 46.13 10.19
CA LYS A 4 8.83 45.89 9.64
C LYS A 4 8.47 44.41 9.79
N ARG A 5 7.21 44.11 10.13
CA ARG A 5 6.65 42.75 10.19
C ARG A 5 5.41 42.70 9.32
N GLY A 6 5.12 41.52 8.75
CA GLY A 6 3.92 41.26 7.96
C GLY A 6 3.29 39.92 8.35
N ILE A 7 1.98 39.81 8.19
CA ILE A 7 1.20 38.57 8.38
C ILE A 7 0.47 38.32 7.06
N GLY A 8 0.45 37.06 6.62
CA GLY A 8 -0.27 36.62 5.43
C GLY A 8 -0.97 35.30 5.67
N ILE A 9 -2.09 35.10 4.97
CA ILE A 9 -2.83 33.83 4.91
C ILE A 9 -2.97 33.44 3.44
N ALA A 10 -2.89 32.14 3.16
CA ALA A 10 -3.13 31.57 1.86
C ALA A 10 -3.82 30.22 2.00
N SER A 11 -4.50 29.78 0.94
CA SER A 11 -5.13 28.47 0.83
C SER A 11 -4.78 27.87 -0.54
N ASN A 12 -4.78 26.54 -0.63
CA ASN A 12 -4.55 25.80 -1.86
C ASN A 12 -5.49 24.58 -1.92
N LEU A 13 -5.84 24.17 -3.14
CA LEU A 13 -6.53 22.92 -3.44
C LEU A 13 -5.69 22.16 -4.48
N TYR A 14 -5.43 20.87 -4.22
CA TYR A 14 -4.62 20.05 -5.11
C TYR A 14 -5.34 18.73 -5.41
N GLY A 15 -5.47 18.40 -6.69
CA GLY A 15 -6.00 17.11 -7.12
C GLY A 15 -4.97 16.00 -6.96
N ILE A 16 -5.42 14.79 -6.61
CA ILE A 16 -4.56 13.61 -6.46
C ILE A 16 -4.60 12.75 -7.72
N GLY A 17 -3.46 12.26 -8.17
CA GLY A 17 -3.35 11.40 -9.36
C GLY A 17 -3.04 12.16 -10.64
N TYR A 18 -2.88 11.44 -11.75
CA TYR A 18 -2.45 12.04 -13.04
C TYR A 18 -3.45 13.06 -13.62
N GLY A 19 -4.73 12.98 -13.25
CA GLY A 19 -5.78 13.80 -13.83
C GLY A 19 -6.00 13.55 -15.33
N PHE A 20 -6.69 14.48 -16.00
CA PHE A 20 -6.87 14.54 -17.46
C PHE A 20 -7.34 13.24 -18.13
N ASN A 21 -8.16 12.45 -17.44
CA ASN A 21 -8.68 11.15 -17.91
C ASN A 21 -7.57 10.15 -18.30
N ARG A 22 -6.38 10.28 -17.69
CA ARG A 22 -5.31 9.29 -17.84
C ARG A 22 -5.57 8.11 -16.91
N PRO A 23 -5.43 6.86 -17.38
CA PRO A 23 -5.54 5.70 -16.51
C PRO A 23 -4.51 5.75 -15.37
N ASP A 24 -5.00 5.93 -14.15
CA ASP A 24 -4.18 5.99 -12.95
C ASP A 24 -4.27 4.66 -12.20
N HIS A 25 -3.28 3.80 -12.41
CA HIS A 25 -3.29 2.41 -11.95
C HIS A 25 -2.03 2.07 -11.15
N ALA A 26 -2.18 1.10 -10.26
CA ALA A 26 -1.07 0.45 -9.59
C ALA A 26 -1.46 -0.99 -9.28
N ALA A 27 -0.44 -1.86 -9.14
CA ALA A 27 -0.60 -3.22 -8.69
C ALA A 27 0.30 -3.50 -7.47
N ALA A 28 -0.10 -4.52 -6.71
CA ALA A 28 0.65 -5.02 -5.57
C ALA A 28 0.41 -6.53 -5.44
N TYR A 29 1.42 -7.24 -4.95
CA TYR A 29 1.31 -8.65 -4.57
C TYR A 29 1.57 -8.79 -3.08
N ILE A 30 0.90 -9.75 -2.45
CA ILE A 30 1.21 -10.17 -1.09
C ILE A 30 1.44 -11.68 -1.13
N GLU A 31 2.62 -12.09 -0.70
CA GLU A 31 3.04 -13.48 -0.60
C GLU A 31 3.12 -13.90 0.85
N ILE A 32 2.67 -15.13 1.14
CA ILE A 32 2.81 -15.76 2.46
C ILE A 32 3.72 -16.98 2.29
N GLY A 33 4.89 -16.95 2.91
CA GLY A 33 5.81 -18.08 2.97
C GLY A 33 5.26 -19.23 3.81
N GLU A 34 5.78 -20.44 3.63
CA GLU A 34 5.40 -21.61 4.43
C GLU A 34 5.72 -21.43 5.93
N ASP A 35 6.70 -20.59 6.23
CA ASP A 35 7.10 -20.18 7.58
C ASP A 35 6.19 -19.08 8.18
N GLY A 36 5.20 -18.62 7.42
CA GLY A 36 4.30 -17.52 7.78
C GLY A 36 4.84 -16.14 7.48
N THR A 37 6.00 -16.00 6.81
CA THR A 37 6.55 -14.70 6.43
C THR A 37 5.64 -14.00 5.42
N ILE A 38 5.21 -12.77 5.73
CA ILE A 38 4.35 -11.97 4.85
C ILE A 38 5.21 -10.95 4.11
N THR A 39 5.22 -11.04 2.78
CA THR A 39 5.97 -10.13 1.91
C THR A 39 5.02 -9.36 1.01
N LEU A 40 5.02 -8.03 1.13
CA LEU A 40 4.36 -7.10 0.22
C LEU A 40 5.33 -6.70 -0.90
N LEU A 41 4.91 -6.86 -2.16
CA LEU A 41 5.67 -6.47 -3.35
C LEU A 41 4.92 -5.38 -4.12
N THR A 42 5.59 -4.27 -4.43
CA THR A 42 4.99 -3.16 -5.19
C THR A 42 6.04 -2.37 -5.96
N GLY A 43 5.73 -1.96 -7.19
CA GLY A 43 6.59 -1.08 -7.99
C GLY A 43 6.66 0.36 -7.48
N CYS A 44 5.98 0.69 -6.38
CA CYS A 44 5.94 2.03 -5.81
C CYS A 44 7.35 2.46 -5.38
N ALA A 45 7.91 3.48 -6.03
CA ALA A 45 9.23 3.99 -5.68
C ALA A 45 9.17 4.85 -4.41
N GLU A 46 9.95 4.42 -3.41
CA GLU A 46 10.22 5.20 -2.20
C GLU A 46 11.37 6.17 -2.45
N ILE A 47 11.12 7.46 -2.23
CA ILE A 47 12.09 8.54 -2.44
C ILE A 47 12.27 9.42 -1.20
N GLY A 48 11.80 8.95 -0.03
CA GLY A 48 11.87 9.64 1.26
C GLY A 48 10.53 10.18 1.76
N GLN A 49 9.43 9.95 1.04
CA GLN A 49 8.08 10.37 1.42
C GLN A 49 7.39 9.42 2.42
N GLY A 50 7.93 8.23 2.64
CA GLY A 50 7.37 7.23 3.55
C GLY A 50 6.28 6.35 2.94
N SER A 51 6.25 6.20 1.62
CA SER A 51 5.36 5.26 0.92
C SER A 51 5.54 3.81 1.37
N SER A 52 6.76 3.36 1.62
CA SER A 52 6.99 1.98 2.09
C SER A 52 6.31 1.73 3.43
N THR A 53 6.38 2.71 4.35
CA THR A 53 5.74 2.64 5.66
C THR A 53 4.22 2.64 5.56
N ILE A 54 3.61 3.59 4.83
CA ILE A 54 2.14 3.65 4.75
C ILE A 54 1.56 2.43 4.04
N LEU A 55 2.25 1.91 3.01
CA LEU A 55 1.79 0.72 2.30
C LEU A 55 1.89 -0.54 3.18
N ALA A 56 2.96 -0.70 3.96
CA ALA A 56 3.07 -1.78 4.93
C ALA A 56 2.00 -1.67 6.05
N GLN A 57 1.72 -0.46 6.53
CA GLN A 57 0.63 -0.21 7.50
C GLN A 57 -0.75 -0.59 6.93
N ILE A 58 -1.03 -0.25 5.68
CA ILE A 58 -2.28 -0.65 5.01
C ILE A 58 -2.39 -2.17 4.91
N ALA A 59 -1.31 -2.86 4.53
CA ALA A 59 -1.31 -4.32 4.47
C ALA A 59 -1.53 -4.96 5.86
N ALA A 60 -0.83 -4.46 6.88
CA ALA A 60 -0.93 -4.95 8.25
C ALA A 60 -2.34 -4.79 8.81
N GLU A 61 -2.95 -3.61 8.64
CA GLU A 61 -4.32 -3.31 9.09
C GLU A 61 -5.35 -4.22 8.41
N GLU A 62 -5.28 -4.36 7.08
CA GLU A 62 -6.24 -5.19 6.35
C GLU A 62 -6.09 -6.68 6.72
N LEU A 63 -4.87 -7.16 6.93
CA LEU A 63 -4.60 -8.54 7.36
C LEU A 63 -4.89 -8.77 8.85
N GLY A 64 -4.89 -7.74 9.69
CA GLY A 64 -5.08 -7.82 11.13
C GLY A 64 -3.86 -8.36 11.87
N ILE A 65 -2.67 -7.92 11.48
CA ILE A 65 -1.37 -8.34 12.03
C ILE A 65 -0.54 -7.12 12.45
N ASP A 66 0.54 -7.36 13.19
CA ASP A 66 1.48 -6.31 13.58
C ASP A 66 2.24 -5.76 12.36
N TYR A 67 2.53 -4.45 12.36
CA TYR A 67 3.28 -3.78 11.30
C TYR A 67 4.64 -4.44 11.04
N GLU A 68 5.33 -4.85 12.11
CA GLU A 68 6.64 -5.50 12.08
C GLU A 68 6.61 -6.88 11.38
N SER A 69 5.43 -7.46 11.20
CA SER A 69 5.25 -8.74 10.50
C SER A 69 5.19 -8.58 8.97
N VAL A 70 5.15 -7.34 8.45
CA VAL A 70 5.10 -7.07 7.01
C VAL A 70 6.50 -6.72 6.50
N ARG A 71 7.09 -7.64 5.74
CA ARG A 71 8.26 -7.34 4.91
C ARG A 71 7.80 -6.67 3.62
N ILE A 72 8.49 -5.61 3.17
CA ILE A 72 8.16 -4.93 1.92
C ILE A 72 9.35 -4.97 0.94
N ILE A 73 9.06 -5.25 -0.33
CA ILE A 73 9.99 -5.13 -1.46
C ILE A 73 9.41 -4.10 -2.43
N THR A 74 10.20 -3.07 -2.73
CA THR A 74 9.76 -1.95 -3.57
C THR A 74 10.67 -1.73 -4.78
N ALA A 75 10.07 -1.29 -5.89
CA ALA A 75 10.77 -0.76 -7.08
C ALA A 75 11.84 -1.67 -7.72
N ASP A 76 11.73 -2.99 -7.55
CA ASP A 76 12.52 -3.98 -8.28
C ASP A 76 11.66 -4.55 -9.42
N THR A 77 11.93 -4.15 -10.65
CA THR A 77 11.12 -4.56 -11.82
C THR A 77 11.21 -6.05 -12.14
N SER A 78 12.15 -6.79 -11.53
CA SER A 78 12.24 -8.25 -11.72
C SER A 78 11.21 -9.03 -10.90
N VAL A 79 10.73 -8.45 -9.79
CA VAL A 79 9.85 -9.14 -8.82
C VAL A 79 8.63 -8.34 -8.40
N THR A 80 8.60 -7.02 -8.61
CA THR A 80 7.48 -6.16 -8.22
C THR A 80 6.59 -5.81 -9.42
N PRO A 81 5.26 -5.76 -9.23
CA PRO A 81 4.35 -5.35 -10.28
C PRO A 81 4.38 -3.84 -10.51
N ASP A 82 4.01 -3.39 -11.71
CA ASP A 82 3.98 -1.95 -12.04
C ASP A 82 3.04 -1.17 -11.12
N ALA A 83 3.54 -0.06 -10.58
CA ALA A 83 2.79 0.87 -9.74
C ALA A 83 2.72 2.28 -10.34
N GLY A 84 3.26 2.49 -11.55
CA GLY A 84 3.46 3.80 -12.17
C GLY A 84 4.48 4.68 -11.43
N PRO A 85 4.88 5.83 -12.01
CA PRO A 85 5.83 6.75 -11.38
C PRO A 85 5.32 7.32 -10.05
N THR A 86 6.26 7.52 -9.12
CA THR A 86 6.07 8.29 -7.88
C THR A 86 6.04 9.78 -8.19
N THR A 87 4.84 10.28 -8.53
CA THR A 87 4.54 11.69 -8.84
C THR A 87 3.08 12.00 -8.50
N ALA A 88 2.61 13.23 -8.73
CA ALA A 88 1.20 13.64 -8.64
C ALA A 88 0.50 13.30 -7.30
N SER A 89 1.28 13.21 -6.20
CA SER A 89 0.82 12.85 -4.85
C SER A 89 -0.02 11.56 -4.81
N ARG A 90 0.20 10.65 -5.76
CA ARG A 90 -0.74 9.54 -6.03
C ARG A 90 -0.48 8.27 -5.23
N GLN A 91 0.75 8.03 -4.80
CA GLN A 91 1.17 6.69 -4.38
C GLN A 91 0.41 6.16 -3.15
N ALA A 92 0.25 6.98 -2.11
CA ALA A 92 -0.51 6.57 -0.92
C ALA A 92 -1.98 6.23 -1.25
N PHE A 93 -2.57 6.90 -2.25
CA PHE A 93 -3.94 6.64 -2.67
C PHE A 93 -4.03 5.44 -3.61
N VAL A 94 -3.31 5.47 -4.72
CA VAL A 94 -3.46 4.50 -5.82
C VAL A 94 -2.79 3.17 -5.45
N SER A 95 -1.51 3.19 -5.08
CA SER A 95 -0.81 2.00 -4.62
C SER A 95 -1.35 1.51 -3.28
N GLY A 96 -1.77 2.42 -2.39
CA GLY A 96 -2.44 2.03 -1.14
C GLY A 96 -3.72 1.22 -1.38
N ASN A 97 -4.57 1.64 -2.33
CA ASN A 97 -5.75 0.86 -2.71
C ASN A 97 -5.41 -0.47 -3.40
N ALA A 98 -4.31 -0.54 -4.16
CA ALA A 98 -3.84 -1.80 -4.74
C ALA A 98 -3.39 -2.79 -3.63
N VAL A 99 -2.63 -2.31 -2.65
CA VAL A 99 -2.21 -3.10 -1.47
C VAL A 99 -3.41 -3.57 -0.66
N LYS A 100 -4.36 -2.68 -0.39
CA LYS A 100 -5.62 -3.02 0.30
C LYS A 100 -6.37 -4.15 -0.41
N GLN A 101 -6.51 -4.07 -1.73
CA GLN A 101 -7.17 -5.11 -2.51
C GLN A 101 -6.41 -6.45 -2.46
N ALA A 102 -5.08 -6.43 -2.58
CA ALA A 102 -4.26 -7.63 -2.45
C ALA A 102 -4.40 -8.28 -1.06
N ALA A 103 -4.36 -7.47 0.01
CA ALA A 103 -4.52 -7.94 1.38
C ALA A 103 -5.90 -8.56 1.64
N GLN A 104 -6.95 -7.93 1.12
CA GLN A 104 -8.31 -8.45 1.21
C GLN A 104 -8.46 -9.80 0.50
N GLU A 105 -7.81 -9.97 -0.66
CA GLU A 105 -7.86 -11.24 -1.38
C GLU A 105 -7.14 -12.35 -0.62
N VAL A 106 -5.95 -12.07 -0.09
CA VAL A 106 -5.22 -13.00 0.79
C VAL A 106 -6.08 -13.40 2.00
N LYS A 107 -6.70 -12.43 2.67
CA LYS A 107 -7.58 -12.67 3.83
C LYS A 107 -8.76 -13.57 3.48
N LYS A 108 -9.38 -13.41 2.31
CA LYS A 108 -10.46 -14.30 1.84
C LYS A 108 -9.96 -15.73 1.67
N GLN A 109 -8.79 -15.93 1.08
CA GLN A 109 -8.21 -17.26 0.89
C GLN A 109 -7.93 -17.93 2.23
N ILE A 110 -7.30 -17.22 3.17
CA ILE A 110 -7.04 -17.72 4.54
C ILE A 110 -8.34 -18.14 5.23
N ASN A 111 -9.38 -17.30 5.15
CA ASN A 111 -10.68 -17.58 5.77
C ASN A 111 -11.37 -18.80 5.14
N PHE A 112 -11.27 -18.96 3.82
CA PHE A 112 -11.80 -20.13 3.12
C PHE A 112 -11.11 -21.43 3.55
N TYR A 113 -9.77 -21.45 3.62
CA TYR A 113 -9.02 -22.61 4.10
C TYR A 113 -9.25 -22.91 5.59
N SER A 114 -9.37 -21.88 6.42
CA SER A 114 -9.65 -22.04 7.85
C SER A 114 -11.03 -22.65 8.08
N SER A 115 -12.05 -22.16 7.36
CA SER A 115 -13.43 -22.64 7.46
C SER A 115 -13.57 -24.10 6.98
N SER A 116 -12.92 -24.46 5.87
CA SER A 116 -12.94 -25.84 5.35
C SER A 116 -12.26 -26.84 6.29
N ARG A 117 -11.15 -26.46 6.94
CA ARG A 117 -10.48 -27.29 7.97
C ARG A 117 -11.34 -27.50 9.22
N ILE A 118 -12.04 -26.47 9.69
CA ILE A 118 -12.93 -26.57 10.86
C ILE A 118 -14.14 -27.45 10.54
N ALA A 119 -14.73 -27.30 9.36
CA ALA A 119 -15.86 -28.13 8.93
C ALA A 119 -15.47 -29.61 8.80
N GLY A 120 -14.25 -29.91 8.34
CA GLY A 120 -13.72 -31.27 8.25
C GLY A 120 -13.41 -31.94 9.60
N ARG A 121 -13.12 -31.17 10.66
CA ARG A 121 -12.84 -31.67 12.02
C ARG A 121 -14.09 -31.98 12.86
N ARG A 122 -15.29 -31.61 12.42
CA ARG A 122 -16.56 -31.89 13.12
C ARG A 122 -17.20 -33.24 12.73
N ARG A 123 -16.42 -34.16 12.15
CA ARG A 123 -16.83 -35.55 11.89
C ARG A 123 -15.99 -36.51 12.69
#